data_AF-A0A1G5CLL2-F1
#
_entry.id   AF-A0A1G5CLL2-F1
#
_cell.length_a   1.000
_cell.length_b   1.000
_cell.length_c   1.000
_cell.angle_alpha   90.00
_cell.angle_beta   90.00
_cell.angle_gamma   90.00
#
_symmetry.space_group_name_H-M   'P 1'
#
loop_
_entity.id
_entity.type
_entity.pdbx_description
1 polymer ?
#
loop_
_entity_poly.entity_id
_entity_poly.type
_entity_poly.pdbx_seq_one_letter_code
_entity_poly.pdbx_strand_id
1 'polypeptide(L)'
;MGFFDHDENENSAAVEQTEEKVVQMPEKRPFQRWEVGGEVYKLKLDTAGISELEQKYKTNLMNVMGTGNGGMPALTVMLDVAHVAMRKYHHGIKRETLNALFDKYLEEGGSQLNFYTEVYMGIFTVSGFFSTALANQVEGAMEEAAQEIL
;
A
#
# COMPACT_ATOMS: atom_id res chain seq x y z
N MET A 1 -55.15 38.66 31.12
CA MET A 1 -54.83 37.97 29.86
C MET A 1 -53.83 38.86 29.14
N GLY A 2 -52.59 38.39 28.94
CA GLY A 2 -51.51 39.15 28.30
C GLY A 2 -50.51 39.77 29.28
N PHE A 3 -49.18 39.73 29.11
CA PHE A 3 -48.16 38.80 28.54
C PHE A 3 -46.84 39.62 28.64
N PHE A 4 -45.69 38.97 28.89
CA PHE A 4 -44.29 39.48 28.84
C PHE A 4 -43.82 40.42 29.98
N ASP A 5 -42.59 40.34 30.51
CA ASP A 5 -41.37 39.64 30.11
C ASP A 5 -40.54 39.33 31.38
N HIS A 6 -39.88 38.16 31.42
CA HIS A 6 -39.00 37.77 32.52
C HIS A 6 -37.55 38.05 32.12
N ASP A 7 -36.85 38.59 33.11
CA ASP A 7 -35.50 39.11 33.12
C ASP A 7 -34.41 38.13 32.66
N GLU A 8 -33.27 38.72 32.35
CA GLU A 8 -32.16 38.18 31.58
C GLU A 8 -31.38 37.03 32.25
N ASN A 9 -30.58 36.39 31.39
CA ASN A 9 -29.20 35.94 31.67
C ASN A 9 -29.04 34.55 32.31
N GLU A 10 -28.64 33.56 31.50
CA GLU A 10 -27.22 33.21 31.45
C GLU A 10 -26.89 32.27 30.28
N ASN A 11 -25.82 32.69 29.62
CA ASN A 11 -25.08 32.11 28.52
C ASN A 11 -24.59 30.68 28.79
N SER A 12 -24.78 29.77 27.84
CA SER A 12 -23.85 28.66 27.57
C SER A 12 -24.02 28.20 26.12
N ALA A 13 -23.28 28.88 25.25
CA ALA A 13 -23.04 28.48 23.87
C ALA A 13 -22.29 27.13 23.82
N ALA A 14 -23.00 26.06 23.45
CA ALA A 14 -22.37 24.87 22.87
C ALA A 14 -22.37 25.04 21.35
N VAL A 15 -21.35 25.74 20.86
CA VAL A 15 -21.02 25.75 19.43
C VAL A 15 -20.43 24.38 19.15
N GLU A 16 -21.20 23.52 18.51
CA GLU A 16 -20.69 22.29 17.92
C GLU A 16 -19.60 22.67 16.92
N GLN A 17 -18.35 22.50 17.35
CA GLN A 17 -17.20 22.49 16.47
C GLN A 17 -17.30 21.21 15.64
N THR A 18 -17.99 21.29 14.52
CA THR A 18 -17.70 20.42 13.39
C THR A 18 -16.27 20.74 12.95
N GLU A 19 -15.31 20.05 13.55
CA GLU A 19 -13.97 19.92 12.99
C GLU A 19 -14.16 19.35 11.59
N GLU A 20 -14.16 20.23 10.58
CA GLU A 20 -13.84 19.86 9.22
C GLU A 20 -12.44 19.27 9.25
N LYS A 21 -12.38 17.95 9.45
CA LYS A 21 -11.18 17.17 9.27
C LYS A 21 -10.78 17.39 7.82
N VAL A 22 -9.86 18.32 7.60
CA VAL A 22 -9.24 18.58 6.31
C VAL A 22 -8.68 17.23 5.87
N VAL A 23 -9.39 16.58 4.95
CA VAL A 23 -8.93 15.34 4.32
C VAL A 23 -7.75 15.79 3.48
N GLN A 24 -6.55 15.76 4.08
CA GLN A 24 -5.32 15.90 3.34
C GLN A 24 -5.36 14.78 2.31
N MET A 25 -5.57 15.16 1.05
CA MET A 25 -5.57 14.22 -0.06
C MET A 25 -4.16 13.60 -0.06
N PRO A 26 -4.02 12.31 0.26
CA PRO A 26 -2.71 11.72 0.42
C PRO A 26 -1.95 11.88 -0.88
N GLU A 27 -0.75 12.44 -0.80
CA GLU A 27 0.14 12.53 -1.95
C GLU A 27 0.38 11.11 -2.46
N LYS A 28 -0.15 10.82 -3.65
CA LYS A 28 0.08 9.54 -4.31
C LYS A 28 1.59 9.34 -4.46
N ARG A 29 2.15 8.40 -3.70
CA ARG A 29 3.55 8.01 -3.87
C ARG A 29 3.76 7.60 -5.34
N PRO A 30 4.69 8.23 -6.09
CA PRO A 30 4.81 7.98 -7.52
C PRO A 30 5.35 6.58 -7.84
N PHE A 31 6.03 5.94 -6.88
CA PHE A 31 6.61 4.60 -6.92
C PHE A 31 6.79 4.05 -5.49
N GLN A 32 6.86 2.72 -5.37
CA GLN A 32 7.19 2.01 -4.14
C GLN A 32 8.71 1.84 -4.05
N ARG A 33 9.25 1.84 -2.83
CA ARG A 33 10.68 1.66 -2.57
C ARG A 33 10.92 0.30 -1.93
N TRP A 34 12.00 -0.36 -2.35
CA TRP A 34 12.54 -1.55 -1.69
C TRP A 34 14.04 -1.36 -1.53
N GLU A 35 14.51 -1.36 -0.29
CA GLU A 35 15.92 -1.18 0.02
C GLU A 35 16.55 -2.54 0.32
N VAL A 36 17.65 -2.82 -0.36
CA VAL A 36 18.45 -4.03 -0.16
C VAL A 36 19.90 -3.69 -0.40
N GLY A 37 20.80 -4.00 0.53
CA GLY A 37 22.23 -3.81 0.30
C GLY A 37 22.68 -2.37 0.25
N GLY A 38 21.93 -1.45 0.85
CA GLY A 38 22.15 -0.02 0.74
C GLY A 38 21.75 0.57 -0.62
N GLU A 39 21.11 -0.20 -1.50
CA GLU A 39 20.54 0.28 -2.76
C GLU A 39 19.02 0.36 -2.68
N VAL A 40 18.46 1.46 -3.22
CA VAL A 40 17.00 1.68 -3.25
C VAL A 40 16.45 1.34 -4.64
N TYR A 41 15.67 0.26 -4.69
CA TYR A 41 14.95 -0.18 -5.87
C TYR A 41 13.59 0.53 -5.96
N LYS A 42 13.33 1.17 -7.11
CA LYS A 42 12.05 1.84 -7.39
C LYS A 42 11.15 0.88 -8.13
N LEU A 43 9.93 0.71 -7.63
CA LEU A 43 8.99 -0.30 -8.07
C LEU A 43 7.66 0.34 -8.45
N LYS A 44 7.20 0.09 -9.68
CA LYS A 44 5.85 0.44 -10.15
C LYS A 44 5.49 -0.38 -11.37
N LEU A 45 4.31 -0.99 -11.36
CA LEU A 45 3.76 -1.64 -12.53
C LEU A 45 3.22 -0.58 -13.49
N ASP A 46 3.57 -0.74 -14.77
CA ASP A 46 2.92 -0.07 -15.87
C ASP A 46 1.93 -1.02 -16.56
N THR A 47 1.15 -0.51 -17.51
CA THR A 47 0.14 -1.29 -18.23
C THR A 47 0.75 -2.51 -18.93
N ALA A 48 1.95 -2.37 -19.50
CA ALA A 48 2.64 -3.47 -20.17
C ALA A 48 3.03 -4.58 -19.18
N GLY A 49 3.57 -4.22 -18.02
CA GLY A 49 3.91 -5.15 -16.95
C GLY A 49 2.67 -5.84 -16.36
N ILE A 50 1.57 -5.12 -16.19
CA ILE A 50 0.29 -5.70 -15.76
C ILE A 50 -0.16 -6.77 -16.76
N SER A 51 -0.23 -6.43 -18.05
CA SER A 51 -0.64 -7.37 -19.09
C SER A 51 0.28 -8.60 -19.20
N GLU A 52 1.60 -8.43 -19.05
CA GLU A 52 2.56 -9.54 -19.03
C GLU A 52 2.26 -10.52 -17.87
N LEU A 53 2.05 -10.00 -16.66
CA LEU A 53 1.77 -10.81 -15.48
C LEU A 53 0.43 -11.53 -15.60
N GLU A 54 -0.60 -10.87 -16.13
CA GLU A 54 -1.91 -11.50 -16.35
C GLU A 54 -1.85 -12.64 -17.37
N GLN A 55 -1.08 -12.47 -18.45
CA GLN A 55 -0.84 -13.55 -19.42
C GLN A 55 -0.08 -14.72 -18.80
N LYS A 56 0.91 -14.42 -17.95
CA LYS A 56 1.72 -15.44 -17.27
C LYS A 56 0.90 -16.27 -16.28
N TYR A 57 0.07 -15.63 -15.46
CA TYR A 57 -0.75 -16.31 -14.44
C TYR A 57 -2.14 -16.71 -14.93
N LYS A 58 -2.52 -16.32 -16.15
CA LYS A 58 -3.84 -16.58 -16.77
C LYS A 58 -5.01 -16.10 -15.90
N THR A 59 -4.80 -15.01 -15.17
CA THR A 59 -5.76 -14.42 -14.25
C THR A 59 -5.43 -12.94 -14.05
N ASN A 60 -6.38 -12.17 -13.53
CA ASN A 60 -6.14 -10.76 -13.23
C ASN A 60 -5.24 -10.57 -12.00
N LEU A 61 -4.56 -9.43 -11.92
CA LEU A 61 -3.62 -9.16 -10.83
C LEU A 61 -4.29 -8.98 -9.45
N MET A 62 -5.59 -8.67 -9.38
CA MET A 62 -6.34 -8.63 -8.11
C MET A 62 -6.48 -10.03 -7.48
N ASN A 63 -6.58 -11.08 -8.29
CA ASN A 63 -6.58 -12.46 -7.82
C ASN A 63 -5.19 -12.89 -7.32
N VAL A 64 -4.13 -12.34 -7.94
CA VAL A 64 -2.72 -12.60 -7.61
C VAL A 64 -2.29 -11.85 -6.34
N MET A 65 -2.94 -10.72 -6.04
CA MET A 65 -2.65 -9.88 -4.86
C MET A 65 -2.87 -10.62 -3.53
N GLY A 66 -3.86 -11.54 -3.44
CA GLY A 66 -4.07 -12.34 -2.23
C GLY A 66 -5.35 -13.20 -2.16
N THR A 67 -6.02 -13.49 -3.27
CA THR A 67 -7.50 -13.68 -3.20
C THR A 67 -8.05 -14.92 -3.90
N GLY A 68 -7.24 -15.97 -4.02
CA GLY A 68 -7.79 -17.30 -4.34
C GLY A 68 -8.47 -17.95 -3.13
N ASN A 69 -7.81 -17.91 -1.96
CA ASN A 69 -8.22 -18.63 -0.73
C ASN A 69 -7.87 -17.85 0.57
N GLY A 70 -7.72 -16.51 0.52
CA GLY A 70 -7.41 -15.69 1.70
C GLY A 70 -5.99 -15.84 2.25
N GLY A 71 -5.05 -16.28 1.41
CA GLY A 71 -3.66 -16.54 1.80
C GLY A 71 -2.65 -15.63 1.09
N MET A 72 -1.53 -15.41 1.76
CA MET A 72 -0.35 -14.73 1.21
C MET A 72 0.10 -15.41 -0.10
N PRO A 73 0.34 -14.64 -1.19
CA PRO A 73 0.82 -15.20 -2.45
C PRO A 73 2.13 -15.98 -2.29
N ALA A 74 2.42 -16.90 -3.21
CA ALA A 74 3.71 -17.59 -3.21
C ALA A 74 4.87 -16.59 -3.40
N LEU A 75 6.00 -16.81 -2.73
CA LEU A 75 7.18 -15.93 -2.86
C LEU A 75 7.58 -15.72 -4.32
N THR A 76 7.53 -16.79 -5.13
CA THR A 76 7.82 -16.71 -6.57
C THR A 76 6.99 -15.66 -7.28
N VAL A 77 5.71 -15.56 -6.93
CA VAL A 77 4.76 -14.59 -7.48
C VAL A 77 5.12 -13.18 -7.03
N MET A 78 5.43 -13.01 -5.74
CA MET A 78 5.81 -11.69 -5.23
C MET A 78 7.08 -11.17 -5.91
N LEU A 79 8.09 -12.03 -6.07
CA LEU A 79 9.34 -11.69 -6.75
C LEU A 79 9.15 -11.44 -8.25
N ASP A 80 8.23 -12.15 -8.91
CA ASP A 80 7.87 -11.90 -10.31
C ASP A 80 7.22 -10.52 -10.48
N VAL A 81 6.29 -10.16 -9.59
CA VAL A 81 5.64 -8.83 -9.58
C VAL A 81 6.68 -7.74 -9.31
N ALA A 82 7.55 -7.92 -8.31
CA ALA A 82 8.63 -6.98 -8.02
C ALA A 82 9.59 -6.83 -9.20
N HIS A 83 9.94 -7.95 -9.87
CA HIS A 83 10.79 -7.93 -11.06
C HIS A 83 10.17 -7.11 -12.19
N VAL A 84 8.90 -7.33 -12.51
CA VAL A 84 8.23 -6.57 -13.56
C VAL A 84 8.10 -5.09 -13.15
N ALA A 85 7.77 -4.81 -11.89
CA ALA A 85 7.64 -3.46 -11.36
C ALA A 85 8.96 -2.67 -11.35
N MET A 86 10.11 -3.34 -11.28
CA MET A 86 11.41 -2.65 -11.27
C MET A 86 11.92 -2.31 -12.68
N ARG A 87 11.47 -3.02 -13.73
CA ARG A 87 11.98 -2.86 -15.12
C ARG A 87 11.89 -1.45 -15.65
N LYS A 88 10.91 -0.67 -15.18
CA LYS A 88 10.72 0.73 -15.58
C LYS A 88 11.86 1.64 -15.13
N TYR A 89 12.49 1.36 -14.00
CA TYR A 89 13.53 2.20 -13.40
C TYR A 89 14.91 1.54 -13.41
N HIS A 90 14.93 0.21 -13.46
CA HIS A 90 16.13 -0.61 -13.34
C HIS A 90 16.18 -1.56 -14.52
N HIS A 91 16.73 -1.08 -15.64
CA HIS A 91 16.92 -1.89 -16.84
C HIS A 91 18.05 -2.91 -16.61
N GLY A 92 17.80 -4.19 -16.93
CA GLY A 92 18.84 -5.23 -16.95
C GLY A 92 18.91 -6.14 -15.73
N ILE A 93 18.08 -5.95 -14.71
CA ILE A 93 17.98 -6.93 -13.61
C ILE A 93 17.32 -8.20 -14.15
N LYS A 94 17.99 -9.34 -14.00
CA LYS A 94 17.47 -10.65 -14.39
C LYS A 94 16.59 -11.21 -13.29
N ARG A 95 15.59 -12.01 -13.66
CA ARG A 95 14.72 -12.69 -12.70
C ARG A 95 15.49 -13.60 -11.74
N GLU A 96 16.57 -14.21 -12.22
CA GLU A 96 17.46 -15.07 -11.43
C GLU A 96 18.14 -14.30 -10.29
N THR A 97 18.43 -13.01 -10.50
CA THR A 97 19.07 -12.14 -9.50
C THR A 97 18.13 -11.79 -8.36
N LEU A 98 16.80 -11.88 -8.55
CA LEU A 98 15.82 -11.56 -7.49
C LEU A 98 15.93 -12.51 -6.29
N ASN A 99 16.33 -13.77 -6.50
CA ASN A 99 16.50 -14.70 -5.38
C ASN A 99 17.66 -14.24 -4.49
N ALA A 100 18.82 -13.94 -5.08
CA ALA A 100 19.97 -13.41 -4.34
C ALA A 100 19.67 -12.04 -3.68
N LEU A 101 18.89 -11.19 -4.35
CA LEU A 101 18.47 -9.91 -3.78
C LEU A 101 17.54 -10.12 -2.58
N PHE A 102 16.62 -11.09 -2.67
CA PHE A 102 15.74 -11.41 -1.57
C PHE A 102 16.48 -12.09 -0.40
N ASP A 103 17.44 -12.98 -0.68
CA ASP A 103 18.30 -13.58 0.35
C ASP A 103 19.06 -12.49 1.11
N LYS A 104 19.64 -11.53 0.39
CA LYS A 104 20.31 -10.37 1.01
C LYS A 104 19.37 -9.53 1.87
N TYR A 105 18.14 -9.32 1.41
CA TYR A 105 17.11 -8.63 2.19
C TYR A 105 16.79 -9.37 3.50
N LEU A 106 16.76 -10.71 3.48
CA LEU A 106 16.59 -11.51 4.69
C LEU A 106 17.80 -11.41 5.64
N GLU A 107 19.02 -11.43 5.11
CA GLU A 107 20.26 -11.26 5.90
C GLU A 107 20.33 -9.90 6.62
N GLU A 108 19.71 -8.87 6.05
CA GLU A 108 19.60 -7.52 6.63
C GLU A 108 18.50 -7.40 7.69
N GLY A 109 17.81 -8.49 8.02
CA GLY A 109 16.73 -8.53 9.02
C GLY A 109 15.33 -8.38 8.41
N GLY A 110 15.22 -8.38 7.08
CA GLY A 110 13.94 -8.48 6.39
C GLY A 110 13.26 -9.84 6.61
N SER A 111 11.95 -9.88 6.37
CA SER A 111 11.17 -11.12 6.43
C SER A 111 10.23 -11.22 5.23
N GLN A 112 9.77 -12.43 4.91
CA GLN A 112 8.80 -12.60 3.84
C GLN A 112 7.48 -11.85 4.10
N LEU A 113 7.07 -11.77 5.38
CA LEU A 113 5.88 -11.01 5.76
C LEU A 113 6.11 -9.51 5.57
N ASN A 114 7.26 -8.98 5.99
CA ASN A 114 7.61 -7.56 5.81
C ASN A 114 7.70 -7.21 4.32
N PHE A 115 8.28 -8.10 3.50
CA PHE A 115 8.30 -7.90 2.06
C PHE A 115 6.88 -7.87 1.48
N TYR A 116 5.98 -8.72 1.96
CA TYR A 116 4.59 -8.73 1.53
C TYR A 116 3.85 -7.42 1.88
N THR A 117 3.92 -6.97 3.14
CA THR A 117 3.18 -5.78 3.60
C THR A 117 3.80 -4.49 3.08
N GLU A 118 5.12 -4.32 3.21
CA GLU A 118 5.80 -3.05 2.94
C GLU A 118 6.13 -2.84 1.47
N VAL A 119 6.45 -3.92 0.75
CA VAL A 119 6.97 -3.83 -0.63
C VAL A 119 5.93 -4.31 -1.62
N TYR A 120 5.52 -5.57 -1.54
CA TYR A 120 4.62 -6.18 -2.52
C TYR A 120 3.28 -5.45 -2.59
N MET A 121 2.63 -5.21 -1.44
CA MET A 121 1.35 -4.50 -1.39
C MET A 121 1.49 -3.03 -1.76
N GLY A 122 2.59 -2.38 -1.37
CA GLY A 122 2.92 -1.03 -1.79
C GLY A 122 3.02 -0.87 -3.31
N ILE A 123 3.50 -1.88 -4.04
CA ILE A 123 3.51 -1.87 -5.52
C ILE A 123 2.09 -1.68 -6.07
N PHE A 124 1.09 -2.38 -5.55
CA PHE A 124 -0.28 -2.27 -6.03
C PHE A 124 -0.88 -0.90 -5.71
N THR A 125 -0.57 -0.34 -4.54
CA THR A 125 -0.98 1.01 -4.15
C THR A 125 -0.49 2.08 -5.12
N VAL A 126 0.80 2.06 -5.50
CA VAL A 126 1.37 3.06 -6.42
C VAL A 126 1.09 2.80 -7.90
N SER A 127 0.60 1.61 -8.23
CA SER A 127 0.30 1.17 -9.60
C SER A 127 -1.17 1.35 -10.00
N GLY A 128 -2.00 1.91 -9.12
CA GLY A 128 -3.38 2.32 -9.44
C GLY A 128 -4.43 1.23 -9.27
N PHE A 129 -4.14 0.18 -8.50
CA PHE A 129 -5.12 -0.87 -8.18
C PHE A 129 -6.18 -0.41 -7.17
N PHE A 130 -5.85 0.58 -6.34
CA PHE A 130 -6.75 1.14 -5.34
C PHE A 130 -7.08 2.59 -5.68
N SER A 131 -8.31 3.01 -5.37
CA SER A 131 -8.64 4.43 -5.30
C SER A 131 -7.81 5.08 -4.18
N THR A 132 -7.61 6.39 -4.23
CA THR A 132 -6.86 7.09 -3.16
C THR A 132 -7.47 6.83 -1.78
N ALA A 133 -8.80 6.77 -1.68
CA ALA A 133 -9.49 6.47 -0.42
C ALA A 133 -9.23 5.02 0.05
N LEU A 134 -9.31 4.05 -0.86
CA LEU A 134 -9.10 2.63 -0.53
C LEU A 134 -7.62 2.35 -0.21
N ALA A 135 -6.70 2.99 -0.91
CA ALA A 135 -5.26 2.89 -0.63
C ALA A 135 -4.94 3.26 0.82
N ASN A 136 -5.45 4.38 1.33
CA ASN A 136 -5.22 4.79 2.72
C ASN A 136 -5.78 3.81 3.73
N GLN A 137 -6.96 3.24 3.44
CA GLN A 137 -7.58 2.27 4.34
C GLN A 137 -6.77 0.97 4.36
N VAL A 138 -6.27 0.52 3.22
CA VAL A 138 -5.42 -0.68 3.11
C VAL A 138 -4.07 -0.46 3.80
N GLU A 139 -3.45 0.71 3.60
CA GLU A 139 -2.19 1.08 4.28
C GLU A 139 -2.38 1.12 5.80
N GLY A 140 -3.41 1.80 6.30
CA GLY A 140 -3.70 1.83 7.74
C GLY A 140 -3.97 0.44 8.33
N ALA A 141 -4.79 -0.37 7.66
CA ALA A 141 -5.08 -1.73 8.11
C ALA A 141 -3.84 -2.64 8.11
N MET A 142 -2.90 -2.43 7.17
CA MET A 142 -1.63 -3.17 7.13
C MET A 142 -0.67 -2.74 8.22
N GLU A 143 -0.59 -1.44 8.52
CA GLU A 143 0.24 -0.91 9.60
C GLU A 143 -0.25 -1.42 10.97
N GLU A 144 -1.56 -1.46 11.20
CA GLU A 144 -2.15 -2.03 12.41
C GLU A 144 -1.83 -3.52 12.54
N ALA A 145 -2.06 -4.29 11.46
CA ALA A 145 -1.78 -5.73 11.45
C ALA A 145 -0.28 -6.05 11.65
N ALA A 146 0.63 -5.21 11.15
CA ALA A 146 2.07 -5.38 11.35
C ALA A 146 2.49 -5.12 12.81
N GLN A 147 1.81 -4.21 13.52
CA GLN A 147 2.10 -3.89 14.92
C GLN A 147 1.62 -4.99 15.89
N GLU A 148 0.55 -5.70 15.57
CA GLU A 148 0.05 -6.80 16.42
C GLU A 148 0.90 -8.08 16.36
N ILE A 149 1.80 -8.20 15.37
CA ILE A 149 2.64 -9.39 15.14
C ILE A 149 4.05 -9.24 15.77
N LEU A 150 4.43 -8.02 16.20
CA LEU A 150 5.69 -7.70 16.89
C LEU A 150 5.54 -7.77 18.42
#